data_AF-A0A8S3G4Z8-F1
#
_entry.id   AF-A0A8S3G4Z8-F1
#
_cell.length_a   1.000
_cell.length_b   1.000
_cell.length_c   1.000
_cell.angle_alpha   90.00
_cell.angle_beta   90.00
_cell.angle_gamma   90.00
#
_symmetry.space_group_name_H-M   'P 1'
#
loop_
_entity.id
_entity.type
_entity.pdbx_description
1 polymer ?
#
loop_
_entity_poly.entity_id
_entity_poly.type
_entity_poly.pdbx_seq_one_letter_code
_entity_poly.pdbx_strand_id
1 'polypeptide(L)'
;QQQQQQQQQQQQQQSHLINQMQQKQQSLRNSTIVAMSNLLAANIESGLMRSIALGYHRDPQTRAAFMEVLTKILQQGTEFDTLAETVLADRFERLVELVTMIGDKGELPIAMALANVVSPQYMVSFYICFI
;
A
#
# COMPACT_ATOMS: atom_id res chain seq x y z
N GLN A 1 59.07 -15.65 9.73
CA GLN A 1 58.41 -15.95 8.44
C GLN A 1 57.14 -16.80 8.60
N GLN A 2 57.17 -17.96 9.28
CA GLN A 2 55.95 -18.79 9.46
C GLN A 2 54.77 -18.07 10.17
N GLN A 3 55.03 -17.28 11.21
CA GLN A 3 53.96 -16.51 11.88
C GLN A 3 53.31 -15.44 10.99
N GLN A 4 54.08 -14.80 10.10
CA GLN A 4 53.54 -13.84 9.13
C GLN A 4 52.68 -14.52 8.07
N GLN A 5 53.06 -15.74 7.62
CA GLN A 5 52.24 -16.54 6.71
C GLN A 5 50.93 -17.01 7.35
N GLN A 6 50.95 -17.40 8.63
CA GLN A 6 49.72 -17.78 9.36
C GLN A 6 48.78 -16.59 9.56
N GLN A 7 49.31 -15.41 9.87
CA GLN A 7 48.49 -14.19 10.00
C GLN A 7 47.86 -13.77 8.65
N GLN A 8 48.60 -13.90 7.54
CA GLN A 8 48.05 -13.63 6.21
C GLN A 8 46.95 -14.63 5.83
N GLN A 9 47.11 -15.92 6.14
CA GLN A 9 46.06 -16.91 5.90
C GLN A 9 44.80 -16.64 6.73
N GLN A 10 44.94 -16.25 8.00
CA GLN A 10 43.78 -15.89 8.83
C GLN A 10 43.04 -14.64 8.31
N GLN A 11 43.76 -13.61 7.87
CA GLN A 11 43.14 -12.41 7.29
C GLN A 11 42.42 -12.72 5.96
N GLN A 12 43.00 -13.57 5.11
CA GLN A 12 42.35 -14.00 3.86
C GLN A 12 41.09 -14.82 4.12
N GLN A 13 41.10 -15.68 5.14
CA GLN A 13 39.94 -16.49 5.49
C GLN A 13 38.82 -15.65 6.12
N GLN A 14 39.16 -14.65 6.94
CA GLN A 14 38.19 -13.73 7.53
C GLN A 14 37.52 -12.83 6.49
N SER A 15 38.29 -12.30 5.53
CA SER A 15 37.75 -11.50 4.42
C SER A 15 36.83 -12.30 3.49
N HIS A 16 37.12 -13.59 3.27
CA HIS A 16 36.22 -14.46 2.50
C HIS A 16 34.87 -14.67 3.19
N LEU A 17 34.87 -14.88 4.52
CA LEU A 17 33.64 -15.03 5.31
C LEU A 17 32.79 -13.76 5.32
N ILE A 18 33.41 -12.58 5.41
CA ILE A 18 32.72 -11.29 5.35
C ILE A 18 32.04 -11.11 3.99
N ASN A 19 32.74 -11.41 2.89
CA ASN A 19 32.19 -11.30 1.54
C ASN A 19 30.99 -12.24 1.34
N GLN A 20 31.06 -13.49 1.82
CA GLN A 20 29.92 -14.42 1.75
C GLN A 20 28.71 -13.91 2.54
N MET A 21 28.95 -13.33 3.72
CA MET A 21 27.87 -12.79 4.55
C MET A 21 27.20 -11.59 3.86
N GLN A 22 27.99 -10.69 3.27
CA GLN A 22 27.48 -9.54 2.52
C GLN A 22 26.66 -9.97 1.30
N GLN A 23 27.11 -10.98 0.56
CA GLN A 23 26.36 -11.53 -0.58
C GLN A 23 25.02 -12.11 -0.14
N LYS A 24 24.98 -12.83 0.98
CA LYS A 24 23.74 -13.36 1.54
C LYS A 24 22.80 -12.25 2.02
N GLN A 25 23.33 -11.22 2.67
CA GLN A 25 22.53 -10.05 3.06
C GLN A 25 21.94 -9.34 1.84
N GLN A 26 22.73 -9.17 0.79
CA GLN A 26 22.27 -8.54 -0.44
C GLN A 26 21.18 -9.36 -1.14
N SER A 27 21.33 -10.69 -1.20
CA SER A 27 20.31 -11.55 -1.81
C SER A 27 19.00 -11.51 -1.03
N LEU A 28 19.07 -11.57 0.31
CA LEU A 28 17.90 -11.40 1.18
C LEU A 28 17.21 -10.06 0.97
N ARG A 29 17.99 -8.98 0.87
CA ARG A 29 17.48 -7.63 0.60
C ARG A 29 16.74 -7.59 -0.73
N ASN A 30 17.35 -8.12 -1.79
CA ASN A 30 16.76 -8.14 -3.13
C ASN A 30 15.47 -8.97 -3.16
N SER A 31 15.46 -10.15 -2.54
CA SER A 31 14.25 -10.97 -2.42
C SER A 31 13.14 -10.27 -1.64
N THR A 32 13.50 -9.56 -0.56
CA THR A 32 12.54 -8.78 0.23
C THR A 32 11.94 -7.65 -0.58
N ILE A 33 12.74 -6.94 -1.38
CA ILE A 33 12.25 -5.87 -2.25
C ILE A 33 11.24 -6.41 -3.26
N VAL A 34 11.55 -7.52 -3.92
CA VAL A 34 10.63 -8.14 -4.89
C VAL A 34 9.34 -8.62 -4.21
N ALA A 35 9.46 -9.25 -3.04
CA ALA A 35 8.29 -9.71 -2.30
C ALA A 35 7.40 -8.54 -1.85
N MET A 36 8.00 -7.47 -1.31
CA MET A 36 7.26 -6.29 -0.90
C MET A 36 6.68 -5.52 -2.09
N SER A 37 7.40 -5.40 -3.20
CA SER A 37 6.85 -4.74 -4.39
C SER A 37 5.64 -5.48 -4.93
N ASN A 38 5.70 -6.81 -5.00
CA ASN A 38 4.56 -7.61 -5.47
C ASN A 38 3.38 -7.55 -4.49
N LEU A 39 3.66 -7.63 -3.18
CA LEU A 39 2.63 -7.54 -2.14
C LEU A 39 1.89 -6.19 -2.19
N LEU A 40 2.65 -5.09 -2.27
CA LEU A 40 2.09 -3.75 -2.27
C LEU A 40 1.42 -3.42 -3.61
N ALA A 41 1.98 -3.86 -4.75
CA ALA A 41 1.34 -3.74 -6.06
C ALA A 41 -0.02 -4.47 -6.10
N ALA A 42 -0.14 -5.64 -5.45
CA ALA A 42 -1.40 -6.36 -5.34
C ALA A 42 -2.39 -5.75 -4.33
N ASN A 43 -1.94 -4.83 -3.46
CA ASN A 43 -2.74 -4.27 -2.35
C ASN A 43 -2.54 -2.75 -2.22
N ILE A 44 -2.51 -1.99 -3.33
CA ILE A 44 -2.12 -0.57 -3.30
C ILE A 44 -2.99 0.27 -2.36
N GLU A 45 -4.32 0.12 -2.40
CA GLU A 45 -5.27 0.96 -1.65
C GLU A 45 -4.99 0.98 -0.13
N SER A 46 -4.72 -0.17 0.47
CA SER A 46 -4.52 -0.30 1.93
C SER A 46 -3.08 -0.57 2.33
N GLY A 47 -2.33 -1.32 1.51
CA GLY A 47 -0.95 -1.71 1.76
C GLY A 47 0.01 -0.54 1.59
N LEU A 48 -0.15 0.26 0.54
CA LEU A 48 0.72 1.42 0.30
C LEU A 48 0.45 2.52 1.33
N MET A 49 -0.82 2.79 1.66
CA MET A 49 -1.21 3.78 2.68
C MET A 49 -0.56 3.50 4.03
N ARG A 50 -0.50 2.24 4.46
CA ARG A 50 0.17 1.85 5.72
C ARG A 50 1.69 1.87 5.62
N SER A 51 2.23 1.57 4.44
CA SER A 51 3.68 1.45 4.23
C SER A 51 4.34 2.80 3.93
N ILE A 52 3.57 3.84 3.60
CA ILE A 52 4.11 5.17 3.25
C ILE A 52 4.91 5.81 4.39
N ALA A 53 4.62 5.45 5.64
CA ALA A 53 5.38 5.88 6.81
C ALA A 53 6.87 5.47 6.74
N LEU A 54 7.20 4.39 6.02
CA LEU A 54 8.59 3.95 5.80
C LEU A 54 9.39 4.97 4.96
N GLY A 55 8.72 5.75 4.11
CA GLY A 55 9.34 6.86 3.37
C GLY A 55 9.80 8.02 4.26
N TYR A 56 9.25 8.14 5.47
CA TYR A 56 9.58 9.17 6.45
C TYR A 56 10.38 8.64 7.63
N HIS A 57 10.83 7.37 7.56
CA HIS A 57 11.56 6.74 8.66
C HIS A 57 12.89 7.48 8.95
N ARG A 58 13.31 7.52 10.22
CA ARG A 58 14.54 8.25 10.64
C ARG A 58 15.79 7.68 9.98
N ASP A 59 15.87 6.36 9.87
CA ASP A 59 16.98 5.67 9.24
C ASP A 59 16.97 5.83 7.70
N PRO A 60 18.05 6.36 7.10
CA PRO A 60 18.16 6.52 5.65
C PRO A 60 18.09 5.20 4.87
N GLN A 61 18.60 4.09 5.42
CA GLN A 61 18.59 2.81 4.70
C GLN A 61 17.17 2.27 4.52
N THR A 62 16.33 2.43 5.55
CA THR A 62 14.90 2.10 5.51
C THR A 62 14.17 2.92 4.45
N ARG A 63 14.43 4.23 4.38
CA ARG A 63 13.86 5.10 3.34
C ARG A 63 14.30 4.67 1.94
N ALA A 64 15.59 4.39 1.75
CA ALA A 64 16.13 3.96 0.47
C ALA A 64 15.52 2.62 0.01
N ALA A 65 15.39 1.65 0.92
CA ALA A 65 14.75 0.37 0.62
C ALA A 65 13.28 0.55 0.23
N PHE A 66 12.54 1.42 0.93
CA PHE A 66 11.16 1.73 0.59
C PHE A 66 11.05 2.42 -0.77
N MET A 67 11.90 3.40 -1.07
CA MET A 67 11.93 4.06 -2.39
C MET A 67 12.24 3.08 -3.52
N GLU A 68 13.12 2.10 -3.28
CA GLU A 68 13.43 1.04 -4.24
C GLU A 68 12.22 0.13 -4.51
N VAL A 69 11.49 -0.26 -3.46
CA VAL A 69 10.21 -0.98 -3.58
C VAL A 69 9.20 -0.15 -4.37
N LEU A 70 9.05 1.14 -4.04
CA LEU A 70 8.12 2.05 -4.73
C LEU A 70 8.47 2.20 -6.21
N THR A 71 9.76 2.34 -6.52
CA THR A 71 10.26 2.40 -7.89
C THR A 71 9.96 1.11 -8.65
N LYS A 72 10.11 -0.06 -8.01
CA LYS A 72 9.76 -1.35 -8.63
C LYS A 72 8.27 -1.45 -8.96
N ILE A 73 7.41 -1.00 -8.06
CA ILE A 73 5.97 -0.94 -8.27
C ILE A 73 5.66 -0.05 -9.49
N LEU A 74 6.21 1.17 -9.54
CA LEU A 74 6.04 2.11 -10.65
C LEU A 74 6.55 1.56 -11.99
N GLN A 75 7.73 0.91 -12.00
CA GLN A 75 8.31 0.30 -13.20
C GLN A 75 7.50 -0.88 -13.75
N GLN A 76 6.77 -1.60 -12.89
CA GLN A 76 5.92 -2.72 -13.30
C GLN A 76 4.64 -2.26 -14.02
N GLY A 77 4.38 -0.95 -14.10
CA GLY A 77 3.17 -0.42 -14.75
C GLY A 77 1.92 -0.60 -13.90
N THR A 78 2.03 -0.43 -12.58
CA THR A 78 0.86 -0.47 -11.71
C THR A 78 -0.07 0.69 -12.02
N GLU A 79 -1.37 0.38 -12.11
CA GLU A 79 -2.43 1.33 -12.40
C GLU A 79 -2.64 2.29 -11.22
N PHE A 80 -1.72 3.24 -11.04
CA PHE A 80 -1.93 4.39 -10.15
C PHE A 80 -3.06 5.30 -10.64
N ASP A 81 -3.47 5.17 -11.91
CA ASP A 81 -4.61 5.88 -12.49
C ASP A 81 -5.93 5.58 -11.76
N THR A 82 -6.04 4.44 -11.07
CA THR A 82 -7.20 4.15 -10.20
C THR A 82 -7.13 4.87 -8.85
N LEU A 83 -5.95 5.29 -8.40
CA LEU A 83 -5.74 5.95 -7.10
C LEU A 83 -6.04 7.45 -7.14
N ALA A 84 -5.97 8.08 -8.32
CA ALA A 84 -6.10 9.53 -8.44
C ALA A 84 -7.55 10.03 -8.53
N GLU A 85 -8.47 9.30 -9.17
CA GLU A 85 -9.85 9.80 -9.35
C GLU A 85 -10.95 8.72 -9.41
N THR A 86 -10.66 7.45 -9.71
CA THR A 86 -11.70 6.44 -10.00
C THR A 86 -12.19 5.65 -8.78
N VAL A 87 -11.37 5.42 -7.74
CA VAL A 87 -11.80 4.58 -6.59
C VAL A 87 -12.76 5.30 -5.62
N LEU A 88 -12.74 6.64 -5.56
CA LEU A 88 -13.78 7.39 -4.84
C LEU A 88 -15.10 7.36 -5.62
N ALA A 89 -15.07 7.62 -6.93
CA ALA A 89 -16.25 7.57 -7.78
C ALA A 89 -16.92 6.19 -7.74
N ASP A 90 -16.19 5.09 -7.97
CA ASP A 90 -16.77 3.74 -7.99
C ASP A 90 -17.35 3.29 -6.63
N ARG A 91 -16.74 3.69 -5.50
CA ARG A 91 -17.32 3.40 -4.17
C ARG A 91 -18.56 4.23 -3.88
N PHE A 92 -18.60 5.49 -4.31
CA PHE A 92 -19.80 6.30 -4.17
C PHE A 92 -20.89 5.87 -5.15
N GLU A 93 -20.54 5.38 -6.33
CA GLU A 93 -21.52 4.86 -7.29
C GLU A 93 -22.32 3.71 -6.70
N ARG A 94 -21.67 2.74 -6.05
CA ARG A 94 -22.40 1.63 -5.42
C ARG A 94 -23.27 2.10 -4.25
N LEU A 95 -22.82 3.09 -3.48
CA LEU A 95 -23.61 3.68 -2.40
C LEU A 95 -24.81 4.46 -2.94
N VAL A 96 -24.59 5.25 -3.99
CA VAL A 96 -25.65 6.00 -4.69
C VAL A 96 -26.66 5.02 -5.26
N GLU A 97 -26.22 3.97 -5.97
CA GLU A 97 -27.08 2.92 -6.53
C GLU A 97 -27.92 2.21 -5.45
N LEU A 98 -27.33 1.89 -4.29
CA LEU A 98 -28.06 1.29 -3.18
C LEU A 98 -29.08 2.27 -2.57
N VAL A 99 -28.71 3.53 -2.35
CA VAL A 99 -29.60 4.53 -1.74
C VAL A 99 -30.71 4.95 -2.70
N THR A 100 -30.48 4.93 -4.01
CA THR A 100 -31.48 5.22 -5.07
C THR A 100 -32.21 3.98 -5.59
N MET A 101 -31.94 2.81 -5.02
CA MET A 101 -32.65 1.57 -5.38
C MET A 101 -34.15 1.70 -5.10
N ILE A 102 -34.97 1.50 -6.13
CA ILE A 102 -36.44 1.55 -6.04
C ILE A 102 -36.96 0.14 -5.74
N GLY A 103 -37.66 -0.01 -4.61
CA GLY A 103 -38.33 -1.27 -4.24
C GLY A 103 -39.64 -1.49 -5.00
N ASP A 104 -40.25 -2.67 -4.83
CA ASP A 104 -41.44 -3.13 -5.55
C ASP A 104 -42.67 -2.20 -5.45
N LYS A 105 -42.68 -1.31 -4.45
CA LYS A 105 -43.74 -0.32 -4.20
C LYS A 105 -43.43 1.08 -4.73
N GLY A 106 -42.34 1.26 -5.48
CA GLY A 106 -41.89 2.56 -5.96
C GLY A 106 -41.19 3.42 -4.89
N GLU A 107 -40.79 2.81 -3.78
CA GLU A 107 -40.17 3.49 -2.64
C GLU A 107 -38.64 3.33 -2.65
N LEU A 108 -37.93 4.26 -2.00
CA LEU A 108 -36.48 4.19 -1.76
C LEU A 108 -36.22 3.67 -0.34
N PRO A 109 -36.25 2.36 -0.09
CA PRO A 109 -36.28 1.80 1.27
C PRO A 109 -35.07 2.22 2.11
N ILE A 110 -33.89 2.31 1.51
CA ILE A 110 -32.66 2.69 2.21
C ILE A 110 -32.67 4.19 2.53
N ALA A 111 -33.03 5.05 1.58
CA ALA A 111 -33.15 6.48 1.82
C ALA A 111 -34.19 6.79 2.92
N MET A 112 -35.33 6.10 2.91
CA MET A 112 -36.40 6.26 3.91
C MET A 112 -35.98 5.77 5.30
N ALA A 113 -35.25 4.65 5.38
CA ALA A 113 -34.69 4.18 6.64
C ALA A 113 -33.70 5.18 7.24
N LEU A 114 -32.85 5.79 6.40
CA LEU A 114 -31.92 6.85 6.82
C LEU A 114 -32.64 8.14 7.22
N ALA A 115 -33.73 8.49 6.55
CA ALA A 115 -34.55 9.65 6.89
C ALA A 115 -35.18 9.52 8.29
N ASN A 116 -35.65 8.32 8.64
CA ASN A 116 -36.32 8.08 9.93
C ASN A 116 -35.41 8.21 11.16
N VAL A 117 -34.08 8.18 11.00
CA VAL A 117 -33.11 8.29 12.09
C VAL A 117 -32.46 9.68 12.20
N VAL A 118 -32.80 10.60 11.30
CA VAL A 118 -32.21 11.95 11.24
C VAL A 118 -33.20 12.99 11.77
N SER A 119 -32.69 14.00 12.50
CA SER A 119 -33.51 15.05 13.08
C SER A 119 -34.32 15.82 12.01
N PRO A 120 -35.57 16.24 12.29
CA PRO A 120 -36.46 16.89 11.32
C PRO A 120 -35.85 18.09 10.58
N GLN A 121 -34.93 18.80 11.23
CA GLN A 121 -34.21 19.95 10.68
C GLN A 121 -33.30 19.64 9.48
N TYR A 122 -32.91 18.37 9.26
CA TYR A 122 -32.08 17.95 8.12
C TYR A 122 -32.87 17.14 7.08
N MET A 123 -34.15 16.83 7.35
CA MET A 123 -35.03 16.11 6.43
C MET A 123 -35.25 16.87 5.12
N VAL A 124 -35.44 18.19 5.19
CA VAL A 124 -35.74 19.02 4.01
C VAL A 124 -34.58 18.99 3.00
N SER A 125 -33.35 19.08 3.48
CA SER A 125 -32.15 18.97 2.61
C SER A 125 -31.98 17.55 2.05
N PHE A 126 -32.39 16.51 2.78
CA PHE A 126 -32.32 15.14 2.29
C PHE A 126 -33.34 14.91 1.16
N TYR A 127 -34.61 15.32 1.32
CA TYR A 127 -35.63 15.18 0.28
C TYR A 127 -35.31 15.96 -1.01
N ILE A 128 -34.72 17.17 -0.89
CA ILE A 128 -34.29 17.97 -2.06
C ILE A 128 -33.18 17.27 -2.87
N CYS A 129 -32.39 16.40 -2.24
CA CYS A 129 -31.31 15.70 -2.93
C CYS A 129 -31.78 14.45 -3.68
N PHE A 130 -33.02 13.98 -3.47
CA PHE A 130 -33.58 12.75 -4.03
C PHE A 130 -34.80 12.96 -4.95
N ILE A 131 -35.24 14.21 -5.15
CA ILE A 131 -36.21 14.63 -6.19
C ILE A 131 -35.43 15.23 -7.35
#